data_AF-R1H416-F1
#
_entry.id   AF-R1H416-F1
#
_cell.length_a   1.000
_cell.length_b   1.000
_cell.length_c   1.000
_cell.angle_alpha   90.00
_cell.angle_beta   90.00
_cell.angle_gamma   90.00
#
_symmetry.space_group_name_H-M   'P 1'
#
loop_
_entity.id
_entity.type
_entity.pdbx_description
1 polymer ?
#
loop_
_entity_poly.entity_id
_entity_poly.type
_entity_poly.pdbx_seq_one_letter_code
_entity_poly.pdbx_strand_id
1 'polypeptide(L)'
;RVERAEAVVRAFLAGRRPACRDLRVRDLGGTARIELDPAVAAAVRDDRRLLDAVRGLGFGEVTVTPFRSGALNHEPDGGAPGAR
;
A
#
# COMPACT_ATOMS: atom_id res chain seq x y z
N ARG A 1 0.33 -10.21 -6.77
CA ARG A 1 0.92 -10.17 -5.41
C ARG A 1 0.50 -8.92 -4.64
N VAL A 2 0.39 -7.75 -5.29
CA VAL A 2 -0.11 -6.50 -4.69
C VAL A 2 -1.50 -6.64 -4.08
N GLU A 3 -2.50 -7.09 -4.85
CA GLU A 3 -3.86 -7.33 -4.35
C GLU A 3 -3.90 -8.21 -3.09
N ARG A 4 -3.11 -9.29 -3.10
CA ARG A 4 -2.98 -10.20 -1.95
C ARG A 4 -2.33 -9.51 -0.74
N ALA A 5 -1.30 -8.70 -0.98
CA ALA A 5 -0.66 -7.91 0.07
C ALA A 5 -1.63 -6.88 0.66
N GLU A 6 -2.42 -6.19 -0.17
CA GLU A 6 -3.44 -5.27 0.32
C GLU A 6 -4.47 -5.99 1.19
N ALA A 7 -4.98 -7.13 0.75
CA ALA A 7 -5.91 -7.95 1.53
C ALA A 7 -5.31 -8.37 2.89
N VAL A 8 -4.04 -8.81 2.91
CA VAL A 8 -3.33 -9.18 4.15
C VAL A 8 -3.18 -7.99 5.09
N VAL A 9 -2.77 -6.81 4.57
CA VAL A 9 -2.63 -5.60 5.39
C VAL A 9 -3.99 -5.16 5.92
N ARG A 10 -5.05 -5.20 5.09
CA ARG A 10 -6.41 -4.86 5.51
C ARG A 10 -6.92 -5.79 6.62
N ALA A 11 -6.69 -7.10 6.49
CA ALA A 11 -7.03 -8.08 7.52
C ALA A 11 -6.22 -7.88 8.81
N PHE A 12 -4.93 -7.56 8.70
CA PHE A 12 -4.06 -7.28 9.85
C PHE A 12 -4.51 -6.05 10.65
N LEU A 13 -5.01 -5.03 9.94
CA LEU A 13 -5.50 -3.78 10.54
C LEU A 13 -6.96 -3.89 11.01
N ALA A 14 -7.69 -4.93 10.59
CA ALA A 14 -9.08 -5.12 11.00
C ALA A 14 -9.20 -5.22 12.52
N GLY A 15 -10.08 -4.40 13.11
CA GLY A 15 -10.29 -4.34 14.56
C GLY A 15 -9.27 -3.50 15.34
N ARG A 16 -8.25 -2.93 14.71
CA ARG A 16 -7.30 -2.01 15.36
C ARG A 16 -7.84 -0.56 15.32
N ARG A 17 -7.42 0.23 16.32
CA ARG A 17 -7.67 1.68 16.37
C ARG A 17 -6.31 2.41 16.35
N PRO A 18 -6.16 3.51 15.59
CA PRO A 18 -7.16 4.13 14.72
C PRO A 18 -7.49 3.27 13.49
N ALA A 19 -8.70 3.44 12.95
CA ALA A 19 -9.09 2.75 11.73
C ALA A 19 -8.32 3.32 10.53
N CYS A 20 -7.76 2.45 9.70
CA CYS A 20 -7.11 2.84 8.45
C CYS A 20 -8.19 3.16 7.41
N ARG A 21 -8.20 4.39 6.91
CA ARG A 21 -9.06 4.86 5.82
C ARG A 21 -8.35 4.69 4.49
N ASP A 22 -7.10 5.13 4.43
CA ASP A 22 -6.27 5.09 3.23
C ASP A 22 -5.23 3.98 3.36
N LEU A 23 -5.36 2.98 2.49
CA LEU A 23 -4.43 1.86 2.36
C LEU A 23 -4.10 1.72 0.88
N ARG A 24 -2.82 1.74 0.54
CA ARG A 24 -2.32 1.32 -0.76
C ARG A 24 -1.09 0.45 -0.59
N VAL A 25 -0.97 -0.57 -1.43
CA VAL A 25 0.29 -1.32 -1.60
C VAL A 25 0.83 -1.04 -2.99
N ARG A 26 2.10 -0.60 -3.06
CA ARG A 26 2.83 -0.42 -4.32
C ARG A 26 3.91 -1.48 -4.45
N ASP A 27 4.02 -2.03 -5.65
CA ASP A 27 5.15 -2.87 -6.03
C ASP A 27 6.23 -2.01 -6.71
N LEU A 28 7.45 -2.06 -6.19
CA LEU A 28 8.61 -1.34 -6.73
C LEU A 28 9.64 -2.32 -7.32
N GLY A 29 9.19 -3.37 -7.99
CA GLY A 29 10.07 -4.35 -8.62
C GLY A 29 10.67 -5.38 -7.65
N GLY A 30 9.91 -5.78 -6.62
CA GLY A 30 10.35 -6.75 -5.60
C GLY A 30 10.30 -6.21 -4.17
N THR A 31 10.20 -4.89 -4.03
CA THR A 31 9.91 -4.23 -2.75
C THR A 31 8.44 -3.85 -2.67
N ALA A 32 7.75 -4.26 -1.60
CA ALA A 32 6.42 -3.76 -1.27
C ALA A 32 6.54 -2.46 -0.48
N ARG A 33 5.90 -1.39 -0.96
CA ARG A 33 5.68 -0.16 -0.19
C ARG A 33 4.22 -0.10 0.24
N ILE A 34 3.98 -0.17 1.53
CA ILE A 34 2.66 -0.08 2.15
C ILE A 34 2.47 1.38 2.59
N GLU A 35 1.48 2.04 2.01
CA GLU A 35 1.11 3.43 2.31
C GLU A 35 -0.16 3.41 3.18
N LEU A 36 -0.10 3.99 4.39
CA LEU A 36 -1.18 3.99 5.38
C LEU A 36 -1.42 5.39 5.96
N ASP A 37 -2.57 5.65 6.56
CA ASP A 37 -2.78 6.84 7.39
C ASP A 37 -1.59 7.10 8.34
N PRO A 38 -1.14 8.35 8.54
CA PRO A 38 0.10 8.65 9.29
C PRO A 38 0.15 8.03 10.69
N ALA A 39 -0.97 8.07 11.42
CA ALA A 39 -1.09 7.49 12.75
C ALA A 39 -1.00 5.95 12.72
N VAL A 40 -1.59 5.32 11.71
CA VAL A 40 -1.53 3.86 11.53
C VAL A 40 -0.13 3.44 11.09
N ALA A 41 0.46 4.13 10.12
CA ALA A 41 1.82 3.90 9.63
C ALA A 41 2.83 3.96 10.78
N ALA A 42 2.77 4.99 11.63
CA ALA A 42 3.65 5.12 12.79
C ALA A 42 3.50 3.96 13.78
N ALA A 43 2.29 3.40 13.93
CA ALA A 43 2.01 2.31 14.86
C ALA A 43 2.47 0.93 14.35
N VAL A 44 2.52 0.71 13.03
CA VAL A 44 2.79 -0.62 12.44
C VAL A 44 4.06 -0.70 11.59
N ARG A 45 4.78 0.42 11.39
CA ARG A 45 5.96 0.46 10.50
C ARG A 45 7.07 -0.52 10.88
N ASP A 46 7.19 -0.81 12.17
CA ASP A 46 8.21 -1.71 12.73
C ASP A 46 7.60 -3.07 13.18
N ASP A 47 6.32 -3.32 12.88
CA ASP A 47 5.64 -4.56 13.29
C ASP A 47 6.11 -5.74 12.42
N ARG A 48 6.97 -6.58 13.02
CA ARG A 48 7.56 -7.74 12.35
C ARG A 48 6.51 -8.72 11.81
N ARG A 49 5.35 -8.84 12.45
CA ARG A 49 4.30 -9.77 11.98
C ARG A 49 3.70 -9.29 10.67
N LEU A 50 3.47 -7.98 10.55
CA LEU A 50 2.99 -7.38 9.31
C LEU A 50 4.04 -7.52 8.19
N LEU A 51 5.29 -7.16 8.48
CA LEU A 51 6.37 -7.20 7.50
C LEU A 51 6.61 -8.62 6.98
N ASP A 52 6.63 -9.62 7.87
CA ASP A 52 6.82 -11.02 7.52
C ASP A 52 5.66 -11.58 6.67
N ALA A 53 4.42 -11.29 7.08
CA ALA A 53 3.23 -11.73 6.34
C ALA A 53 3.22 -11.22 4.89
N VAL A 54 3.67 -9.97 4.66
CA VAL A 54 3.78 -9.42 3.30
C VAL A 54 4.99 -9.97 2.56
N ARG A 55 6.16 -10.15 3.22
CA ARG A 55 7.33 -10.79 2.61
C ARG A 55 7.03 -12.20 2.11
N GLY A 56 6.25 -12.98 2.87
CA GLY A 56 5.80 -14.33 2.50
C GLY A 56 5.02 -14.41 1.18
N LEU A 57 4.56 -13.28 0.64
CA LEU A 57 3.89 -13.20 -0.66
C LEU A 57 4.86 -13.07 -1.85
N GLY A 58 6.17 -13.15 -1.60
CA GLY A 58 7.22 -13.10 -2.63
C GLY A 58 7.84 -11.72 -2.83
N PHE A 59 7.80 -10.85 -1.81
CA PHE A 59 8.53 -9.59 -1.80
C PHE A 59 9.85 -9.76 -1.04
N GLY A 60 10.96 -9.27 -1.61
CA GLY A 60 12.27 -9.30 -0.95
C GLY A 60 12.34 -8.30 0.20
N GLU A 61 11.73 -7.13 0.01
CA GLU A 61 11.69 -6.07 1.01
C GLU A 61 10.27 -5.52 1.19
N VAL A 62 9.96 -5.07 2.41
CA VAL A 62 8.67 -4.46 2.75
C VAL A 62 8.95 -3.21 3.57
N THR A 63 8.35 -2.10 3.16
CA THR A 63 8.45 -0.81 3.85
C THR A 63 7.07 -0.26 4.11
N VAL A 64 6.89 0.41 5.25
CA VAL A 64 5.65 1.11 5.59
C VAL A 64 5.95 2.61 5.63
N THR A 65 5.15 3.39 4.92
CA THR A 65 5.25 4.85 4.89
C THR A 65 3.89 5.46 5.17
N PRO A 66 3.83 6.66 5.79
CA PRO A 66 2.59 7.43 5.76
C PRO A 66 2.18 7.69 4.32
N PHE A 67 0.91 7.45 4.04
CA PHE A 67 0.22 7.86 2.83
C PHE A 67 0.33 9.37 2.74
N ARG A 68 0.89 9.85 1.64
CA ARG A 68 0.82 11.25 1.28
C ARG A 68 -0.05 11.30 0.04
N SER A 69 -1.22 11.92 0.16
CA SER A 69 -1.96 12.39 -1.02
C SER A 69 -1.09 13.41 -1.74
N GLY A 70 -0.20 12.94 -2.61
CA GLY A 70 0.31 13.78 -3.69
C GLY A 70 -0.93 14.25 -4.43
N ALA A 71 -1.09 15.57 -4.52
CA ALA A 71 -2.11 16.21 -5.32
C ALA A 71 -2.25 15.48 -6.67
N LEU A 72 -3.47 15.09 -7.03
CA LEU A 72 -3.90 14.72 -8.38
C LEU A 72 -2.97 13.73 -9.12
N ASN A 73 -3.20 12.43 -8.96
CA ASN A 73 -3.15 11.57 -10.15
C ASN A 73 -4.55 11.64 -10.76
N HIS A 74 -4.83 12.74 -11.46
CA HIS A 74 -5.77 12.66 -12.57
C HIS A 74 -5.03 11.77 -13.57
N GLU A 75 -5.49 10.54 -13.75
CA GLU A 75 -5.20 9.82 -14.98
C GLU A 75 -5.67 10.75 -16.11
N PRO A 76 -4.82 11.27 -17.01
CA PRO A 76 -5.35 11.73 -18.28
C PRO A 76 -5.98 10.50 -18.92
N ASP A 77 -7.30 10.48 -18.84
CA ASP A 77 -8.20 9.58 -19.55
C ASP A 77 -7.66 9.33 -20.96
N GLY A 78 -7.53 8.05 -21.30
CA GLY A 78 -7.06 7.61 -22.60
C GLY A 78 -7.93 8.18 -23.71
N GLY A 79 -7.41 9.18 -24.43
CA GLY A 79 -7.98 9.69 -25.66
C GLY A 79 -7.02 9.55 -26.82
N ALA A 80 -6.91 8.34 -27.36
CA ALA A 80 -6.61 8.14 -28.79
C ALA A 80 -7.82 7.41 -29.38
N PRO A 81 -8.32 7.72 -30.60
CA PRO A 81 -7.48 7.89 -31.80
C PRO A 81 -7.98 8.90 -32.87
N GLY A 82 -7.06 9.30 -33.77
CA GLY A 82 -7.37 9.40 -35.20
C GLY A 82 -7.62 10.79 -35.83
N ALA A 83 -7.11 10.87 -37.07
CA ALA A 83 -7.45 11.80 -38.16
C ALA A 83 -6.90 13.23 -38.02
N ARG A 84 -6.19 13.82 -38.99
CA ARG A 84 -6.07 13.58 -40.43
C ARG A 84 -4.67 13.94 -40.92
#